data_AF-A0A438HVH1-F1
#
_entry.id   AF-A0A438HVH1-F1
#
_cell.length_a   1.000
_cell.length_b   1.000
_cell.length_c   1.000
_cell.angle_alpha   90.00
_cell.angle_beta   90.00
_cell.angle_gamma   90.00
#
_symmetry.space_group_name_H-M   'P 1'
#
loop_
_entity.id
_entity.type
_entity.pdbx_description
1 polymer ?
#
loop_
_entity_poly.entity_id
_entity_poly.type
_entity_poly.pdbx_seq_one_letter_code
_entity_poly.pdbx_strand_id
1 'polypeptide(L)'
;MCGGLANILNWHLHQLNVNNVFLHGDLDEEVYMTLPLGYGRKGESRVCRLLKSLYGLKQASHNWYSKLSFVLLLTGYSQSDVDHSLFTWTQGSSFTVVLVYVDDFLIAGNDLTIITDLKTFLADRFKLKDLGTLKYFLGLEMARSPFGIFLSQRKYALDILADSGTLGSRPTSFPMKQHLKLTPEDGVLLSDPSPYRRLVGRLIYLTSLGRTYLFLLTY
;
A
#
# COMPACT_ATOMS: atom_id res chain seq x y z
N MET A 1 -1.17 22.57 -3.85
CA MET A 1 0.27 22.41 -4.17
C MET A 1 0.99 22.33 -2.85
N CYS A 2 1.38 21.13 -2.41
CA CYS A 2 2.25 20.98 -1.25
C CYS A 2 3.59 20.51 -1.82
N GLY A 3 4.60 21.37 -1.74
CA GLY A 3 5.97 20.96 -2.02
C GLY A 3 6.37 19.97 -0.94
N GLY A 4 6.30 18.67 -1.23
CA GLY A 4 6.77 17.64 -0.32
C GLY A 4 8.26 17.82 -0.03
N LEU A 5 8.71 17.48 1.18
CA LEU A 5 10.11 17.63 1.62
C LEU A 5 11.07 16.91 0.68
N ALA A 6 10.67 15.74 0.17
CA ALA A 6 11.45 14.99 -0.81
C ALA A 6 11.72 15.77 -2.12
N ASN A 7 10.84 16.70 -2.51
CA ASN A 7 11.07 17.54 -3.70
C ASN A 7 11.93 18.77 -3.37
N ILE A 8 11.75 19.35 -2.19
CA ILE A 8 12.57 20.49 -1.72
C ILE A 8 14.02 20.04 -1.53
N LEU A 9 14.24 18.80 -1.10
CA LEU A 9 15.55 18.22 -0.82
C LEU A 9 16.09 17.36 -1.98
N ASN A 10 15.39 17.32 -3.13
CA ASN A 10 15.75 16.56 -4.33
C ASN A 10 16.12 15.08 -4.06
N TRP A 11 15.40 14.44 -3.14
CA TRP A 11 15.64 13.05 -2.79
C TRP A 11 15.29 12.10 -3.94
N HIS A 12 15.97 10.97 -4.03
CA HIS A 12 15.62 9.86 -4.90
C HIS A 12 14.48 9.07 -4.25
N LEU A 13 13.42 8.75 -5.01
CA LEU A 13 12.30 7.93 -4.53
C LEU A 13 12.27 6.62 -5.31
N HIS A 14 12.33 5.50 -4.61
CA HIS A 14 12.30 4.16 -5.16
C HIS A 14 11.21 3.33 -4.51
N GLN A 15 10.65 2.41 -5.29
CA GLN A 15 9.63 1.49 -4.83
C GLN A 15 10.13 0.06 -4.90
N LEU A 16 9.88 -0.73 -3.85
CA LEU A 16 10.09 -2.16 -3.86
C LEU A 16 8.79 -2.87 -3.46
N ASN A 17 8.64 -4.13 -3.88
CA ASN A 17 7.53 -4.98 -3.47
C ASN A 17 8.06 -6.37 -3.06
N VAL A 18 7.58 -6.91 -1.94
CA VAL A 18 7.95 -8.25 -1.45
C VAL A 18 6.95 -9.28 -1.98
N ASN A 19 7.45 -10.34 -2.60
CA ASN A 19 6.59 -11.46 -3.00
C ASN A 19 6.27 -12.33 -1.79
N ASN A 20 4.99 -12.67 -1.59
CA ASN A 20 4.54 -13.61 -0.56
C ASN A 20 5.04 -13.26 0.86
N VAL A 21 4.85 -12.01 1.27
CA VAL A 21 5.43 -11.41 2.48
C VAL A 21 5.26 -12.23 3.75
N PHE A 22 4.08 -12.86 3.91
CA PHE A 22 3.77 -13.64 5.10
C PHE A 22 4.66 -14.89 5.24
N LEU A 23 5.17 -15.45 4.14
CA LEU A 23 6.10 -16.60 4.19
C LEU A 23 7.47 -16.25 4.78
N HIS A 24 7.80 -14.95 4.85
CA HIS A 24 9.04 -14.48 5.47
C HIS A 24 8.90 -14.27 6.97
N GLY A 25 7.68 -14.21 7.50
CA GLY A 25 7.39 -14.13 8.93
C GLY A 25 7.68 -15.46 9.62
N ASP A 26 8.41 -15.38 10.73
CA ASP A 26 8.64 -16.54 11.61
C ASP A 26 7.35 -16.87 12.39
N LEU A 27 7.19 -18.14 12.78
CA LEU A 27 6.09 -18.58 13.65
C LEU A 27 6.69 -18.95 15.00
N ASP A 28 6.30 -18.22 16.04
CA ASP A 28 6.69 -18.52 17.42
C ASP A 28 5.83 -19.64 18.02
N GLU A 29 4.65 -19.88 17.44
CA GLU A 29 3.65 -20.84 17.90
C GLU A 29 3.63 -22.07 16.99
N GLU A 30 3.31 -23.24 17.55
CA GLU A 30 3.03 -24.44 16.76
C GLU A 30 1.62 -24.39 16.18
N VAL A 31 1.52 -24.01 14.91
CA VAL A 31 0.25 -23.97 14.18
C VAL A 31 0.15 -25.19 13.27
N TYR A 32 -0.99 -25.87 13.35
CA TYR A 32 -1.33 -26.99 12.47
C TYR A 32 -2.50 -26.59 11.56
N MET A 33 -2.48 -27.08 10.31
CA MET A 33 -3.59 -26.94 9.37
C MET A 33 -4.03 -28.30 8.86
N THR A 34 -5.31 -28.40 8.49
CA THR A 34 -5.82 -29.53 7.72
C THR A 34 -5.10 -29.62 6.38
N LEU A 35 -4.92 -30.84 5.87
CA LEU A 35 -4.32 -31.05 4.56
C LEU A 35 -5.09 -30.29 3.47
N PRO A 36 -4.40 -29.63 2.53
CA PRO A 36 -5.04 -29.03 1.37
C PRO A 36 -5.82 -30.07 0.56
N LEU A 37 -6.88 -29.60 -0.12
CA LEU A 37 -7.65 -30.43 -1.05
C LEU A 37 -6.72 -31.14 -2.05
N GLY A 38 -6.89 -32.46 -2.21
CA GLY A 38 -6.09 -33.30 -3.09
C GLY A 38 -4.88 -33.98 -2.44
N TYR A 39 -4.50 -33.62 -1.21
CA TYR A 39 -3.35 -34.22 -0.51
C TYR A 39 -3.70 -35.29 0.53
N GLY A 40 -4.97 -35.41 0.92
CA GLY A 40 -5.45 -36.39 1.88
C GLY A 40 -6.22 -37.55 1.25
N ARG A 41 -6.11 -38.75 1.81
CA ARG A 41 -7.02 -39.87 1.51
C ARG A 41 -8.28 -39.81 2.40
N LYS A 42 -9.42 -40.34 1.93
CA LYS A 42 -10.64 -40.43 2.76
C LYS A 42 -10.34 -41.22 4.04
N GLY A 43 -10.61 -40.61 5.20
CA GLY A 43 -10.40 -41.20 6.53
C GLY A 43 -9.02 -40.93 7.15
N GLU A 44 -8.19 -40.08 6.52
CA GLU A 44 -6.86 -39.75 7.03
C GLU A 44 -6.88 -38.61 8.06
N SER A 45 -6.18 -38.79 9.18
CA SER A 45 -6.11 -37.83 10.30
C SER A 45 -4.82 -36.99 10.32
N ARG A 46 -4.00 -37.07 9.26
CA ARG A 46 -2.77 -36.28 9.18
C ARG A 46 -3.08 -34.79 9.07
N VAL A 47 -2.26 -33.99 9.73
CA VAL A 47 -2.28 -32.53 9.68
C VAL A 47 -0.91 -32.01 9.25
N CYS A 48 -0.86 -30.83 8.65
CA CYS A 48 0.38 -30.16 8.32
C CYS A 48 0.79 -29.24 9.47
N ARG A 49 2.02 -29.36 9.97
CA ARG A 49 2.60 -28.32 10.82
C ARG A 49 3.12 -27.19 9.94
N LEU A 50 2.71 -25.96 10.22
CA LEU A 50 3.22 -24.78 9.53
C LEU A 50 4.61 -24.43 10.08
N LEU A 51 5.58 -24.25 9.18
CA LEU A 51 6.94 -23.83 9.53
C LEU A 51 7.16 -22.33 9.36
N LYS A 52 6.29 -21.67 8.60
CA LYS A 52 6.32 -20.24 8.29
C LYS A 52 4.90 -19.70 8.30
N SER A 53 4.78 -18.39 8.54
CA SER A 53 3.49 -17.72 8.51
C SER A 53 2.84 -17.82 7.12
N LEU A 54 1.53 -18.04 7.08
CA LEU A 54 0.76 -18.20 5.85
C LEU A 54 -0.35 -17.15 5.79
N TYR A 55 -0.78 -16.81 4.58
CA TYR A 55 -2.00 -16.01 4.39
C TYR A 55 -3.19 -16.65 5.12
N GLY A 56 -4.01 -15.81 5.77
CA GLY A 56 -5.18 -16.24 6.53
C GLY A 56 -4.93 -16.50 8.01
N LEU A 57 -3.67 -16.59 8.45
CA LEU A 57 -3.33 -16.57 9.87
C LEU A 57 -3.52 -15.15 10.42
N LYS A 58 -4.12 -15.04 11.61
CA LYS A 58 -4.39 -13.75 12.26
C LYS A 58 -3.10 -12.98 12.59
N GLN A 59 -2.02 -13.71 12.87
CA GLN A 59 -0.71 -13.20 13.26
C GLN A 59 0.26 -12.99 12.08
N ALA A 60 -0.09 -13.45 10.86
CA ALA A 60 0.84 -13.43 9.74
C ALA A 60 1.38 -12.02 9.41
N SER A 61 0.52 -11.01 9.45
CA SER A 61 0.90 -9.61 9.21
C SER A 61 1.85 -9.09 10.29
N HIS A 62 1.54 -9.37 11.56
CA HIS A 62 2.38 -8.99 12.68
C HIS A 62 3.76 -9.64 12.62
N ASN A 63 3.82 -10.93 12.31
CA ASN A 63 5.07 -11.68 12.28
C ASN A 63 5.97 -11.25 11.12
N TRP A 64 5.38 -10.97 9.95
CA TRP A 64 6.08 -10.35 8.83
C TRP A 64 6.68 -9.00 9.24
N TYR A 65 5.84 -8.12 9.77
CA TYR A 65 6.25 -6.79 10.15
C TYR A 65 7.33 -6.79 11.25
N SER A 66 7.21 -7.66 12.26
CA SER A 66 8.19 -7.82 13.34
C SER A 66 9.54 -8.30 12.81
N LYS A 67 9.54 -9.23 11.84
CA LYS A 67 10.78 -9.70 11.20
C LYS A 67 11.45 -8.58 10.43
N LEU A 68 10.67 -7.82 9.67
CA LEU A 68 11.15 -6.72 8.87
C LEU A 68 11.71 -5.58 9.73
N SER A 69 10.96 -5.14 10.74
CA SER A 69 11.37 -4.07 11.64
C SER A 69 12.67 -4.43 12.35
N PHE A 70 12.78 -5.67 12.85
CA PHE A 70 14.02 -6.18 13.43
C PHE A 70 15.20 -6.08 12.47
N VAL A 71 15.04 -6.47 11.21
CA VAL A 71 16.10 -6.40 10.19
C VAL A 71 16.51 -4.96 9.89
N LEU A 72 15.57 -4.01 9.81
CA LEU A 72 15.87 -2.59 9.59
C LEU A 72 16.56 -1.95 10.80
N LEU A 73 16.11 -2.29 12.02
CA LEU A 73 16.76 -1.81 13.24
C LEU A 73 18.21 -2.32 13.35
N LEU A 74 18.47 -3.57 12.96
CA LEU A 74 19.82 -4.14 12.94
C LEU A 74 20.76 -3.44 11.95
N THR A 75 20.26 -2.87 10.85
CA THR A 75 21.07 -2.08 9.91
C THR A 75 21.28 -0.63 10.35
N GLY A 76 20.81 -0.28 11.56
CA GLY A 76 20.98 1.04 12.16
C GLY A 76 19.88 2.03 11.82
N TYR A 77 18.79 1.60 11.16
CA TYR A 77 17.62 2.46 11.02
C TYR A 77 16.94 2.64 12.37
N SER A 78 16.37 3.81 12.60
CA SER A 78 15.53 4.13 13.75
C SER A 78 14.08 4.19 13.31
N GLN A 79 13.21 3.52 14.06
CA GLN A 79 11.77 3.57 13.83
C GLN A 79 11.18 4.87 14.39
N SER A 80 10.20 5.46 13.70
CA SER A 80 9.48 6.63 14.21
C SER A 80 8.48 6.26 15.31
N ASP A 81 8.43 7.09 16.35
CA ASP A 81 7.46 6.97 17.46
C ASP A 81 6.04 7.40 17.05
N VAL A 82 5.93 8.22 16.01
CA VAL A 82 4.64 8.75 15.51
C VAL A 82 4.03 7.82 14.47
N ASP A 83 4.88 7.22 13.64
CA ASP A 83 4.46 6.29 12.60
C ASP A 83 5.40 5.09 12.56
N HIS A 84 4.94 3.97 13.13
CA HIS A 84 5.72 2.74 13.19
C HIS A 84 6.05 2.18 11.78
N SER A 85 5.35 2.58 10.73
CA SER A 85 5.69 2.16 9.36
C SER A 85 6.89 2.90 8.76
N LEU A 86 7.36 3.96 9.44
CA LEU A 86 8.44 4.83 8.99
C LEU A 86 9.74 4.53 9.73
N PHE A 87 10.81 4.36 8.96
CA PHE A 87 12.17 4.12 9.45
C PHE A 87 13.13 5.13 8.83
N THR A 88 13.97 5.75 9.64
CA THR A 88 14.95 6.75 9.20
C THR A 88 16.36 6.31 9.54
N TRP A 89 17.30 6.59 8.65
CA TRP A 89 18.72 6.40 8.86
C TRP A 89 19.45 7.67 8.45
N THR A 90 20.44 8.07 9.25
CA THR A 90 21.22 9.28 8.99
C THR A 90 22.65 9.06 9.44
N GLN A 91 23.60 9.39 8.56
CA GLN A 91 25.02 9.38 8.88
C GLN A 91 25.71 10.53 8.14
N GLY A 92 26.25 11.48 8.91
CA GLY A 92 26.83 12.70 8.33
C GLY A 92 25.80 13.47 7.50
N SER A 93 26.07 13.63 6.21
CA SER A 93 25.15 14.26 5.25
C SER A 93 24.19 13.28 4.58
N SER A 94 24.41 11.97 4.69
CA SER A 94 23.57 10.96 4.02
C SER A 94 22.33 10.66 4.86
N PHE A 95 21.18 10.67 4.21
CA PHE A 95 19.87 10.46 4.82
C PHE A 95 19.04 9.52 3.95
N THR A 96 18.44 8.52 4.58
CA THR A 96 17.50 7.58 3.94
C THR A 96 16.31 7.34 4.86
N VAL A 97 15.12 7.34 4.27
CA VAL A 97 13.86 6.99 4.92
C VAL A 97 13.21 5.83 4.16
N VAL A 98 12.64 4.90 4.91
CA VAL A 98 11.93 3.73 4.42
C VAL A 98 10.53 3.76 5.02
N LEU A 99 9.52 3.83 4.18
CA LEU A 99 8.12 3.70 4.54
C LEU A 99 7.63 2.33 4.08
N VAL A 100 7.01 1.57 4.97
CA VAL A 100 6.58 0.19 4.71
C VAL A 100 5.06 0.08 4.84
N TYR A 101 4.39 -0.32 3.77
CA TYR A 101 2.97 -0.65 3.81
C TYR A 101 2.74 -2.09 3.38
N VAL A 102 2.64 -2.99 4.37
CA VAL A 102 2.47 -4.44 4.17
C VAL A 102 3.54 -5.03 3.25
N ASP A 103 3.28 -5.10 1.94
CA ASP A 103 4.17 -5.63 0.91
C ASP A 103 4.88 -4.56 0.06
N ASP A 104 4.41 -3.32 0.11
CA ASP A 104 4.97 -2.19 -0.63
C ASP A 104 5.94 -1.37 0.23
N PHE A 105 7.11 -1.09 -0.34
CA PHE A 105 8.15 -0.29 0.26
C PHE A 105 8.35 0.98 -0.55
N LEU A 106 8.42 2.10 0.15
CA LEU A 106 8.85 3.37 -0.39
C LEU A 106 10.17 3.77 0.28
N ILE A 107 11.22 3.90 -0.53
CA ILE A 107 12.54 4.36 -0.06
C ILE A 107 12.77 5.76 -0.62
N ALA A 108 13.06 6.72 0.26
CA ALA A 108 13.48 8.05 -0.12
C ALA A 108 14.84 8.39 0.49
N GLY A 109 15.70 9.13 -0.22
CA GLY A 109 16.96 9.58 0.37
C GLY A 109 17.78 10.43 -0.58
N ASN A 110 18.82 11.08 -0.06
CA ASN A 110 19.71 11.92 -0.87
C ASN A 110 20.93 11.18 -1.43
N ASP A 111 21.16 9.93 -1.02
CA ASP A 111 22.32 9.15 -1.41
C ASP A 111 21.91 7.85 -2.12
N LEU A 112 22.14 7.79 -3.43
CA LEU A 112 21.81 6.61 -4.24
C LEU A 112 22.63 5.37 -3.87
N THR A 113 23.84 5.54 -3.32
CA THR A 113 24.69 4.41 -2.93
C THR A 113 24.06 3.69 -1.75
N ILE A 114 23.71 4.43 -0.69
CA ILE A 114 22.99 3.90 0.48
C ILE A 114 21.66 3.27 0.10
N ILE A 115 20.90 3.89 -0.81
CA ILE A 115 19.64 3.32 -1.31
C ILE A 115 19.90 1.99 -2.03
N THR A 116 20.92 1.90 -2.87
CA THR A 116 21.25 0.69 -3.63
C THR A 116 21.75 -0.43 -2.72
N ASP A 117 22.55 -0.09 -1.70
CA ASP A 117 23.03 -1.03 -0.70
C ASP A 117 21.87 -1.59 0.14
N LEU A 118 20.96 -0.72 0.60
CA LEU A 118 19.75 -1.13 1.29
C LEU A 118 18.89 -2.06 0.42
N LYS A 119 18.68 -1.71 -0.85
CA LYS A 119 17.92 -2.53 -1.80
C LYS A 119 18.51 -3.93 -1.93
N THR A 120 19.83 -4.00 -2.11
CA THR A 120 20.55 -5.27 -2.29
C THR A 120 20.46 -6.11 -1.02
N PHE A 121 20.69 -5.49 0.14
CA PHE A 121 20.59 -6.13 1.44
C PHE A 121 19.19 -6.72 1.71
N LEU A 122 18.15 -5.93 1.45
CA LEU A 122 16.78 -6.42 1.66
C LEU A 122 16.40 -7.50 0.63
N ALA A 123 16.88 -7.39 -0.61
CA ALA A 123 16.58 -8.36 -1.67
C ALA A 123 17.13 -9.76 -1.36
N ASP A 124 18.34 -9.82 -0.79
CA ASP A 124 18.96 -11.07 -0.33
C ASP A 124 18.13 -11.76 0.78
N ARG A 125 17.53 -10.97 1.68
CA ARG A 125 16.75 -11.46 2.83
C ARG A 125 15.31 -11.86 2.49
N PHE A 126 14.65 -11.07 1.64
CA PHE A 126 13.19 -11.10 1.48
C PHE A 126 12.71 -11.36 0.06
N LYS A 127 13.59 -11.70 -0.89
CA LYS A 127 13.21 -11.94 -2.31
C LYS A 127 12.36 -10.79 -2.89
N LEU A 128 12.84 -9.57 -2.66
CA LEU A 128 12.20 -8.35 -3.15
C LEU A 128 12.24 -8.23 -4.66
N LYS A 129 11.24 -7.57 -5.20
CA LYS A 129 11.19 -7.06 -6.55
C LYS A 129 11.42 -5.55 -6.54
N ASP A 130 12.47 -5.09 -7.21
CA ASP A 130 12.69 -3.66 -7.42
C ASP A 130 11.75 -3.16 -8.54
N LEU A 131 10.89 -2.21 -8.20
CA LEU A 131 9.97 -1.57 -9.14
C LEU A 131 10.58 -0.27 -9.74
N GLY A 132 11.79 0.09 -9.31
CA GLY A 132 12.56 1.21 -9.83
C GLY A 132 12.15 2.54 -9.21
N THR A 133 12.17 3.60 -10.01
CA THR A 133 11.75 4.93 -9.59
C THR A 133 10.25 4.95 -9.33
N LEU A 134 9.86 5.58 -8.23
CA LEU A 134 8.46 5.69 -7.81
C LEU A 134 7.60 6.37 -8.87
N LYS A 135 6.60 5.64 -9.37
CA LYS A 135 5.56 6.14 -10.29
C LYS A 135 4.16 5.94 -9.73
N TYR A 136 3.97 4.89 -8.93
CA TYR A 136 2.72 4.57 -8.29
C TYR A 136 3.01 4.11 -6.86
N PHE A 137 2.19 4.49 -5.88
CA PHE A 137 2.27 3.97 -4.52
C PHE A 137 0.87 3.91 -3.93
N LEU A 138 0.43 2.74 -3.44
CA LEU A 138 -0.90 2.56 -2.84
C LEU A 138 -2.07 3.03 -3.73
N GLY A 139 -1.92 2.83 -5.05
CA GLY A 139 -2.90 3.26 -6.04
C GLY A 139 -2.91 4.76 -6.38
N LEU A 140 -1.95 5.53 -5.86
CA LEU A 140 -1.71 6.93 -6.22
C LEU A 140 -0.63 7.00 -7.29
N GLU A 141 -0.90 7.74 -8.35
CA GLU A 141 0.12 8.14 -9.33
C GLU A 141 0.98 9.24 -8.75
N MET A 142 2.29 9.16 -9.02
CA MET A 142 3.26 10.14 -8.61
C MET A 142 4.02 10.67 -9.82
N ALA A 143 3.92 11.98 -10.04
CA ALA A 143 4.66 12.68 -11.08
C ALA A 143 5.62 13.68 -10.45
N ARG A 144 6.90 13.61 -10.81
CA ARG A 144 7.91 14.57 -10.38
C ARG A 144 8.01 15.73 -11.35
N SER A 145 8.22 16.91 -10.82
CA SER A 145 8.53 18.13 -11.57
C SER A 145 9.55 18.97 -10.81
N PRO A 146 10.22 19.93 -11.46
CA PRO A 146 11.07 20.88 -10.76
C PRO A 146 10.35 21.65 -9.64
N PHE A 147 9.03 21.76 -9.70
CA PHE A 147 8.20 22.51 -8.74
C PHE A 147 7.66 21.67 -7.59
N GLY A 148 7.72 20.34 -7.69
CA GLY A 148 7.03 19.48 -6.72
C GLY A 148 6.86 18.03 -7.18
N ILE A 149 6.48 17.20 -6.22
CA ILE A 149 5.85 15.92 -6.46
C ILE A 149 4.34 16.13 -6.52
N PHE A 150 3.73 15.72 -7.63
CA PHE A 150 2.29 15.73 -7.83
C PHE A 150 1.73 14.33 -7.58
N LEU A 151 0.75 14.25 -6.69
CA LEU A 151 -0.08 13.06 -6.50
C LEU A 151 -1.31 13.16 -7.41
N SER A 152 -1.58 12.10 -8.17
CA SER A 152 -2.73 11.99 -9.05
C SER A 152 -3.53 10.73 -8.73
N GLN A 153 -4.85 10.84 -8.73
CA GLN A 153 -5.77 9.70 -8.74
C GLN A 153 -6.55 9.63 -10.06
N ARG A 154 -6.03 10.28 -11.11
CA ARG A 154 -6.72 10.42 -12.40
C ARG A 154 -7.12 9.06 -12.95
N LYS A 155 -6.21 8.08 -12.98
CA LYS A 155 -6.53 6.72 -13.44
C LYS A 155 -7.65 6.10 -12.62
N TYR A 156 -7.59 6.16 -11.30
CA TYR A 156 -8.65 5.61 -10.45
C TYR A 156 -10.01 6.29 -10.68
N ALA A 157 -10.03 7.62 -10.87
CA ALA A 157 -11.24 8.35 -11.23
C ALA A 157 -11.78 7.94 -12.62
N LEU A 158 -10.90 7.75 -13.60
CA LEU A 158 -11.29 7.26 -14.93
C LEU A 158 -11.83 5.82 -14.86
N ASP A 159 -11.24 4.96 -14.04
CA ASP A 159 -11.71 3.59 -13.82
C ASP A 159 -13.09 3.58 -13.13
N ILE A 160 -13.39 4.56 -12.25
CA ILE A 160 -14.74 4.73 -11.70
C ILE A 160 -15.72 5.07 -12.82
N LEU A 161 -15.39 6.05 -13.66
CA LEU A 161 -16.25 6.51 -14.75
C LEU A 161 -16.49 5.42 -15.80
N ALA A 162 -15.47 4.62 -16.10
CA ALA A 162 -15.60 3.47 -16.99
C ALA A 162 -16.54 2.41 -16.40
N ASP A 163 -16.35 2.03 -15.14
CA ASP A 163 -17.19 1.03 -14.47
C ASP A 163 -18.65 1.48 -14.29
N SER A 164 -18.90 2.78 -14.10
CA SER A 164 -20.26 3.33 -14.01
C SER A 164 -20.91 3.60 -15.38
N GLY A 165 -20.20 3.35 -16.49
CA GLY A 165 -20.69 3.61 -17.84
C GLY A 165 -20.83 5.11 -18.16
N THR A 166 -20.19 5.98 -17.39
CA THR A 166 -20.26 7.45 -17.54
C THR A 166 -18.99 8.05 -18.15
N LEU A 167 -18.10 7.22 -18.70
CA LEU A 167 -16.89 7.68 -19.39
C LEU A 167 -17.26 8.63 -20.55
N GLY A 168 -16.65 9.82 -20.58
CA GLY A 168 -16.95 10.84 -21.59
C GLY A 168 -18.22 11.67 -21.32
N SER A 169 -18.85 11.51 -20.14
CA SER A 169 -19.94 12.39 -19.70
C SER A 169 -19.47 13.85 -19.65
N ARG A 170 -20.34 14.79 -20.05
CA ARG A 170 -20.01 16.22 -20.03
C ARG A 170 -19.80 16.69 -18.59
N PRO A 171 -18.74 17.47 -18.30
CA PRO A 171 -18.53 18.06 -16.99
C PRO A 171 -19.75 18.90 -16.60
N THR A 172 -20.23 18.74 -15.37
CA THR A 172 -21.28 19.59 -14.79
C THR A 172 -20.77 20.17 -13.47
N SER A 173 -21.07 21.44 -13.21
CA SER A 173 -20.77 22.09 -11.93
C SER A 173 -21.65 21.55 -10.79
N PHE A 174 -22.83 21.01 -11.12
CA PHE A 174 -23.76 20.41 -10.18
C PHE A 174 -24.15 19.01 -10.66
N PRO A 175 -23.63 17.94 -10.03
CA PRO A 175 -23.94 16.56 -10.42
C PRO A 175 -25.35 16.12 -10.00
N MET A 176 -26.04 16.91 -9.17
CA MET A 176 -27.39 16.63 -8.67
C MET A 176 -28.29 17.84 -8.87
N LYS A 177 -29.57 17.60 -9.17
CA LYS A 177 -30.60 18.63 -9.30
C LYS A 177 -30.80 19.32 -7.94
N GLN A 178 -30.67 20.65 -7.90
CA GLN A 178 -30.92 21.42 -6.68
C GLN A 178 -32.38 21.25 -6.24
N HIS A 179 -32.60 21.12 -4.93
CA HIS A 179 -33.92 20.91 -4.31
C HIS A 179 -34.62 19.59 -4.67
N LEU A 180 -33.88 18.56 -5.10
CA LEU A 180 -34.43 17.22 -5.25
C LEU A 180 -34.86 16.68 -3.87
N LYS A 181 -36.16 16.54 -3.67
CA LYS A 181 -36.73 15.82 -2.53
C LYS A 181 -36.94 14.38 -2.97
N LEU A 182 -36.23 13.46 -2.33
CA LEU A 182 -36.42 12.03 -2.49
C LEU A 182 -37.22 11.52 -1.29
N THR A 183 -38.29 10.77 -1.54
CA THR A 183 -39.00 10.00 -0.53
C THR A 183 -38.56 8.53 -0.59
N PRO A 184 -38.81 7.73 0.48
CA PRO A 184 -38.50 6.30 0.48
C PRO A 184 -39.24 5.51 -0.60
N GLU A 185 -40.32 6.06 -1.16
CA GLU A 185 -41.11 5.44 -2.23
C GLU A 185 -40.64 5.85 -3.63
N ASP A 186 -39.69 6.80 -3.73
CA ASP A 186 -39.21 7.30 -5.02
C ASP A 186 -38.26 6.31 -5.71
N GLY A 187 -38.65 5.88 -6.90
CA GLY A 187 -37.83 5.07 -7.81
C GLY A 187 -38.11 3.57 -7.76
N VAL A 188 -37.40 2.83 -8.61
CA VAL A 188 -37.51 1.38 -8.69
C VAL A 188 -36.50 0.76 -7.74
N LEU A 189 -36.95 -0.15 -6.88
CA LEU A 189 -36.08 -0.88 -5.97
C LEU A 189 -35.04 -1.66 -6.77
N LEU A 190 -33.77 -1.47 -6.46
CA LEU A 190 -32.67 -2.16 -7.15
C LEU A 190 -32.77 -3.67 -6.89
N SER A 191 -32.83 -4.47 -7.94
CA SER A 191 -32.80 -5.94 -7.85
C SER A 191 -31.48 -6.46 -7.29
N ASP A 192 -30.37 -5.81 -7.64
CA ASP A 192 -29.06 -6.01 -7.03
C ASP A 192 -28.47 -4.65 -6.59
N PRO A 193 -28.30 -4.41 -5.27
CA PRO A 193 -27.71 -3.17 -4.76
C PRO A 193 -26.17 -3.13 -4.88
N SER A 194 -25.52 -4.23 -5.27
CA SER A 194 -24.06 -4.36 -5.27
C SER A 194 -23.34 -3.32 -6.14
N PRO A 195 -23.78 -3.02 -7.38
CA PRO A 195 -23.13 -2.01 -8.22
C PRO A 195 -23.18 -0.61 -7.61
N TYR A 196 -24.32 -0.25 -7.01
CA TYR A 196 -24.50 1.03 -6.33
C TYR A 196 -23.60 1.13 -5.09
N ARG A 197 -23.59 0.10 -4.23
CA ARG A 197 -22.72 0.05 -3.04
C ARG A 197 -21.25 0.12 -3.41
N ARG A 198 -20.82 -0.59 -4.47
CA ARG A 198 -19.46 -0.52 -5.01
C ARG A 198 -19.11 0.89 -5.48
N LEU A 199 -19.99 1.53 -6.25
CA LEU A 199 -19.78 2.90 -6.75
C LEU A 199 -19.62 3.90 -5.59
N VAL A 200 -20.52 3.87 -4.62
CA VAL A 200 -20.45 4.72 -3.42
C VAL A 200 -19.13 4.50 -2.66
N GLY A 201 -18.75 3.24 -2.42
CA GLY A 201 -17.48 2.93 -1.76
C GLY A 201 -16.26 3.46 -2.50
N ARG A 202 -16.24 3.37 -3.84
CA ARG A 202 -15.13 3.89 -4.66
C ARG A 202 -15.07 5.42 -4.66
N LEU A 203 -16.22 6.11 -4.66
CA LEU A 203 -16.29 7.57 -4.56
C LEU A 203 -15.85 8.07 -3.18
N ILE A 204 -16.21 7.35 -2.11
CA ILE A 204 -15.71 7.64 -0.76
C ILE A 204 -14.18 7.50 -0.74
N TYR A 205 -13.63 6.41 -1.28
CA TYR A 205 -12.16 6.22 -1.38
C TYR A 205 -11.47 7.34 -2.17
N LEU A 206 -12.04 7.74 -3.32
CA LEU A 206 -11.53 8.85 -4.14
C LEU A 206 -11.52 10.18 -3.37
N THR A 207 -12.51 10.43 -2.52
CA THR A 207 -12.62 11.68 -1.75
C THR A 207 -11.77 11.68 -0.48
N SER A 208 -11.57 10.53 0.17
CA SER A 208 -10.80 10.44 1.42
C SER A 208 -9.29 10.55 1.22
N LEU A 209 -8.75 9.99 0.14
CA LEU A 209 -7.31 9.89 -0.08
C LEU A 209 -6.63 11.19 -0.46
N GLY A 210 -7.37 12.14 -1.04
CA GLY A 210 -6.84 13.46 -1.35
C GLY A 210 -6.36 14.24 -0.12
N ARG A 211 -6.72 13.83 1.10
CA ARG A 211 -6.38 14.53 2.34
C ARG A 211 -5.28 13.85 3.18
N THR A 212 -5.25 12.52 3.24
CA THR A 212 -4.41 11.79 4.21
C THR A 212 -2.96 11.58 3.75
N TYR A 213 -2.74 11.30 2.46
CA TYR A 213 -1.39 10.99 1.94
C TYR A 213 -0.54 12.24 1.67
N LEU A 214 -1.16 13.41 1.61
CA LEU A 214 -0.45 14.68 1.47
C LEU A 214 0.46 14.93 2.69
N PHE A 215 0.04 14.48 3.87
CA PHE A 215 0.81 14.63 5.12
C PHE A 215 2.08 13.78 5.15
N LEU A 216 2.04 12.53 4.66
CA LEU A 216 3.18 11.59 4.72
C LEU A 216 4.37 11.97 3.82
N LEU A 217 4.16 12.81 2.80
CA LEU A 217 5.24 13.32 1.93
C LEU A 217 5.72 14.72 2.33
N THR A 218 5.13 15.29 3.39
CA THR A 218 5.47 16.61 3.96
C THR A 218 6.13 16.52 5.34
N TYR A 219 6.33 15.32 5.88
CA TYR A 219 7.18 15.05 7.04
C TYR A 219 8.57 14.56 6.62
#